data_AF-A0A7S1SBA7-F1
#
_entry.id   AF-A0A7S1SBA7-F1
#
_cell.length_a   1.000
_cell.length_b   1.000
_cell.length_c   1.000
_cell.angle_alpha   90.00
_cell.angle_beta   90.00
_cell.angle_gamma   90.00
#
_symmetry.space_group_name_H-M   'P 1'
#
loop_
_entity.id
_entity.type
_entity.pdbx_description
1 polymer ?
#
loop_
_entity_poly.entity_id
_entity_poly.type
_entity_poly.pdbx_seq_one_letter_code
_entity_poly.pdbx_strand_id
1 'polypeptide(L)'
;AQAAQVFDGHPHQRINRTDYQRAQRTRLHLAALACAELTCTERLMPLGSSSEAKPLPAGKANTGKYGSTAQKAGVDSSPASTDLSGSRVFAWEERGGPWTLLISAGSLVVRQYCALGLICLQVFFIGNSEKKYLMSCNPFKIGFAPTYFCELSKTCVRCFPLMAMVVSLVVAARLILNQRAFYLLLRRGVLVDFDNFSAFKDPLFWILLCTLVLAFFHFIFDIFHHTDGEVMKTRLADPEGAIFFYFAPAIYFIMFLYSSYDIEEMLLPMSKYWEEDPEWARQSSVKMVFVEECFVAKSVLRKGVRLEPRQLEDAEECDDGPAALEAPQAASPSPVRRKHVRGEVVRLRNEEDVAQEAGAHDPNADFELSNWRHVSEMWASQLLLDPELDDMESLRFRRMWRVFCLASLAAMLFALCFFGFQIAKDIKDIFWPPYENTDIPSLIVEVLYLIFTGIIAVSFWKNLLGYKR
;
A
#
# COMPACT_ATOMS: atom_id res chain seq x y z
N ALA A 1 -25.76 -25.32 -57.91
CA ALA A 1 -24.84 -24.43 -58.65
C ALA A 1 -25.53 -23.14 -59.17
N GLN A 2 -26.47 -22.56 -58.42
CA GLN A 2 -27.15 -21.30 -58.78
C GLN A 2 -27.44 -20.43 -57.54
N ALA A 3 -26.52 -20.46 -56.56
CA ALA A 3 -26.60 -19.68 -55.33
C ALA A 3 -25.24 -19.05 -54.96
N ALA A 4 -24.44 -18.68 -55.96
CA ALA A 4 -23.08 -18.14 -55.79
C ALA A 4 -22.87 -16.78 -56.47
N GLN A 5 -23.92 -15.95 -56.63
CA GLN A 5 -23.83 -14.73 -57.44
C GLN A 5 -24.52 -13.49 -56.85
N VAL A 6 -24.59 -13.34 -55.51
CA VAL A 6 -25.23 -12.15 -54.88
C VAL A 6 -24.39 -11.48 -53.78
N PHE A 7 -23.07 -11.65 -53.76
CA PHE A 7 -22.21 -10.86 -52.87
C PHE A 7 -20.93 -10.41 -53.59
N ASP A 8 -21.09 -9.51 -54.56
CA ASP A 8 -20.02 -8.66 -55.05
C ASP A 8 -20.62 -7.26 -55.26
N GLY A 9 -20.26 -6.30 -54.39
CA GLY A 9 -20.77 -4.94 -54.56
C GLY A 9 -20.80 -4.02 -53.34
N HIS A 10 -19.96 -4.20 -52.32
CA HIS A 10 -19.64 -3.07 -51.42
C HIS A 10 -18.19 -2.65 -51.64
N PRO A 11 -17.92 -1.45 -52.18
CA PRO A 11 -16.56 -0.96 -52.29
C PRO A 11 -16.02 -0.79 -50.88
N HIS A 12 -14.94 -1.51 -50.57
CA HIS A 12 -14.09 -1.22 -49.41
C HIS A 12 -13.83 0.29 -49.40
N GLN A 13 -14.46 1.02 -48.47
CA GLN A 13 -14.04 2.37 -48.12
C GLN A 13 -12.58 2.25 -47.72
N ARG A 14 -11.67 2.67 -48.61
CA ARG A 14 -10.26 2.88 -48.28
C ARG A 14 -10.25 3.93 -47.19
N ILE A 15 -10.19 3.48 -45.93
CA ILE A 15 -9.85 4.35 -44.81
C ILE A 15 -8.52 4.98 -45.20
N ASN A 16 -8.56 6.30 -45.38
CA ASN A 16 -7.43 7.03 -45.90
C ASN A 16 -6.27 6.85 -44.91
N ARG A 17 -5.09 6.42 -45.39
CA ARG A 17 -3.92 6.13 -44.55
C ARG A 17 -3.56 7.32 -43.65
N THR A 18 -3.89 8.52 -44.12
CA THR A 18 -3.78 9.79 -43.40
C THR A 18 -4.67 9.88 -42.16
N ASP A 19 -5.89 9.35 -42.19
CA ASP A 19 -6.84 9.41 -41.07
C ASP A 19 -6.43 8.43 -39.96
N TYR A 20 -5.91 7.26 -40.33
CA TYR A 20 -5.33 6.31 -39.39
C TYR A 20 -4.09 6.90 -38.68
N GLN A 21 -3.18 7.53 -39.44
CA GLN A 21 -2.01 8.20 -38.87
C GLN A 21 -2.37 9.38 -37.98
N ARG A 22 -3.43 10.13 -38.34
CA ARG A 22 -3.94 11.24 -37.52
C ARG A 22 -4.53 10.73 -36.20
N ALA A 23 -5.32 9.66 -36.24
CA ALA A 23 -5.85 9.02 -35.04
C ALA A 23 -4.73 8.47 -34.13
N GLN A 24 -3.68 7.89 -34.70
CA GLN A 24 -2.53 7.38 -33.96
C GLN A 24 -1.71 8.51 -33.31
N ARG A 25 -1.49 9.64 -34.02
CA ARG A 25 -0.86 10.84 -33.45
C ARG A 25 -1.66 11.44 -32.30
N THR A 26 -2.99 11.54 -32.44
CA THR A 26 -3.84 12.06 -31.35
C THR A 26 -3.76 11.16 -30.11
N ARG A 27 -3.69 9.83 -30.29
CA ARG A 27 -3.49 8.87 -29.19
C ARG A 27 -2.14 9.01 -28.51
N LEU A 28 -1.06 9.16 -29.28
CA LEU A 28 0.29 9.41 -28.73
C LEU A 28 0.35 10.74 -27.98
N HIS A 29 -0.30 11.79 -28.48
CA HIS A 29 -0.39 13.07 -27.77
C HIS A 29 -1.15 12.96 -26.46
N LEU A 30 -2.27 12.21 -26.42
CA LEU A 30 -3.02 12.00 -25.18
C LEU A 30 -2.25 11.15 -24.15
N ALA A 31 -1.54 10.12 -24.61
CA ALA A 31 -0.68 9.31 -23.73
C ALA A 31 0.51 10.13 -23.20
N ALA A 32 1.14 10.95 -24.05
CA ALA A 32 2.22 11.84 -23.66
C ALA A 32 1.74 12.92 -22.67
N LEU A 33 0.53 13.47 -22.87
CA LEU A 33 -0.08 14.42 -21.92
C LEU A 33 -0.39 13.76 -20.58
N ALA A 34 -0.92 12.54 -20.58
CA ALA A 34 -1.15 11.77 -19.34
C ALA A 34 0.18 11.48 -18.60
N CYS A 35 1.24 11.09 -19.32
CA CYS A 35 2.57 10.92 -18.74
C CYS A 35 3.16 12.24 -18.23
N ALA A 36 2.99 13.34 -18.96
CA ALA A 36 3.46 14.67 -18.56
C ALA A 36 2.72 15.21 -17.34
N GLU A 37 1.41 14.98 -17.21
CA GLU A 37 0.67 15.32 -15.99
C GLU A 37 1.14 14.49 -14.79
N LEU A 38 1.42 13.19 -15.00
CA LEU A 38 1.98 12.33 -13.94
C LEU A 38 3.36 12.82 -13.46
N THR A 39 4.23 13.29 -14.36
CA THR A 39 5.53 13.88 -14.00
C THR A 39 5.41 15.31 -13.45
N CYS A 40 4.44 16.11 -13.91
CA CYS A 40 4.25 17.48 -13.43
C CYS A 40 3.65 17.51 -12.00
N THR A 41 2.84 16.50 -11.65
CA THR A 41 2.29 16.35 -10.29
C THR A 41 3.38 16.04 -9.26
N GLU A 42 4.51 15.47 -9.68
CA GLU A 42 5.72 15.26 -8.87
C GLU A 42 6.37 16.59 -8.44
N ARG A 43 6.07 17.69 -9.15
CA ARG A 43 6.57 19.05 -8.84
C ARG A 43 5.65 19.88 -7.94
N LEU A 44 4.42 19.44 -7.69
CA LEU A 44 3.40 20.22 -6.96
C LEU A 44 3.08 19.67 -5.56
N MET A 45 3.65 18.53 -5.16
CA MET A 45 3.78 18.21 -3.75
C MET A 45 5.16 18.68 -3.28
N PRO A 46 5.26 19.53 -2.25
CA PRO A 46 6.55 19.83 -1.65
C PRO A 46 7.00 18.56 -0.90
N LEU A 47 7.63 17.63 -1.61
CA LEU A 47 8.70 16.86 -0.98
C LEU A 47 9.66 17.91 -0.45
N GLY A 48 9.75 18.02 0.87
CA GLY A 48 10.67 18.92 1.53
C GLY A 48 12.08 18.54 1.11
N SER A 49 12.53 19.11 0.00
CA SER A 49 13.93 19.10 -0.40
C SER A 49 14.68 19.71 0.77
N SER A 50 15.43 18.88 1.47
CA SER A 50 16.52 19.32 2.31
C SER A 50 17.42 20.16 1.41
N SER A 51 17.24 21.48 1.45
CA SER A 51 18.17 22.37 0.79
C SER A 51 19.49 22.20 1.51
N GLU A 52 20.43 21.61 0.79
CA GLU A 52 21.85 21.66 1.03
C GLU A 52 22.21 23.03 1.64
N ALA A 53 22.48 23.04 2.94
CA ALA A 53 22.86 24.24 3.65
C ALA A 53 24.22 24.67 3.09
N LYS A 54 24.22 25.70 2.23
CA LYS A 54 25.42 26.47 1.92
C LYS A 54 26.11 26.82 3.24
N PRO A 55 27.41 26.54 3.40
CA PRO A 55 28.13 26.96 4.60
C PRO A 55 28.00 28.48 4.71
N LEU A 56 27.38 28.94 5.80
CA LEU A 56 27.30 30.36 6.12
C LEU A 56 28.73 30.92 6.19
N PRO A 57 29.02 32.05 5.52
CA PRO A 57 30.30 32.70 5.70
C PRO A 57 30.45 33.10 7.17
N ALA A 58 31.65 32.91 7.72
CA ALA A 58 32.02 33.29 9.08
C ALA A 58 31.71 34.77 9.34
N GLY A 59 30.49 35.04 9.81
CA GLY A 59 30.00 36.35 10.19
C GLY A 59 30.47 36.67 11.60
N LYS A 60 31.16 37.81 11.73
CA LYS A 60 31.70 38.36 12.98
C LYS A 60 30.67 38.28 14.12
N ALA A 61 31.13 37.75 15.25
CA ALA A 61 30.43 37.73 16.53
C ALA A 61 29.87 39.12 16.84
N ASN A 62 28.54 39.23 16.81
CA ASN A 62 27.84 40.41 17.29
C ASN A 62 27.64 40.22 18.79
N THR A 63 28.44 40.91 19.59
CA THR A 63 28.30 41.02 21.05
C THR A 63 27.07 41.89 21.36
N GLY A 64 25.89 41.34 21.06
CA GLY A 64 24.59 41.93 21.35
C GLY A 64 24.20 41.66 22.80
N LYS A 65 24.46 42.68 23.62
CA LYS A 65 24.02 42.89 25.01
C LYS A 65 22.60 42.34 25.26
N TYR A 66 22.48 41.17 25.89
CA TYR A 66 21.22 40.73 26.51
C TYR A 66 20.91 41.68 27.67
N GLY A 67 19.99 42.60 27.42
CA GLY A 67 19.53 43.59 28.39
C GLY A 67 18.71 42.93 29.49
N SER A 68 19.29 42.91 30.69
CA SER A 68 18.57 42.78 31.96
C SER A 68 17.73 44.04 32.18
N THR A 69 16.44 44.01 31.86
CA THR A 69 15.46 44.94 32.45
C THR A 69 14.95 44.35 33.75
N ALA A 70 15.61 44.74 34.84
CA ALA A 70 15.07 44.64 36.19
C ALA A 70 13.92 45.64 36.32
N GLN A 71 12.68 45.18 36.13
CA GLN A 71 11.48 45.95 36.44
C GLN A 71 10.95 45.48 37.81
N LYS A 72 10.98 46.41 38.75
CA LYS A 72 10.73 46.23 40.17
C LYS A 72 9.22 46.42 40.46
N ALA A 73 8.63 45.35 41.01
CA ALA A 73 7.53 45.32 41.98
C ALA A 73 6.37 46.34 41.83
N GLY A 74 5.26 45.85 41.29
CA GLY A 74 3.91 46.28 41.63
C GLY A 74 3.12 45.04 42.04
N VAL A 75 2.78 44.97 43.32
CA VAL A 75 2.08 43.88 44.01
C VAL A 75 0.64 43.80 43.52
N ASP A 76 0.27 42.66 42.95
CA ASP A 76 -1.04 42.01 43.08
C ASP A 76 -0.85 40.54 42.69
N SER A 77 -0.39 39.77 43.68
CA SER A 77 -0.12 38.35 43.61
C SER A 77 -1.40 37.55 43.75
N SER A 78 -2.08 37.31 42.64
CA SER A 78 -2.74 36.03 42.41
C SER A 78 -2.04 35.39 41.23
N PRO A 79 -1.31 34.27 41.41
CA PRO A 79 -0.84 33.49 40.27
C PRO A 79 -2.11 32.97 39.61
N ALA A 80 -2.57 33.67 38.57
CA ALA A 80 -3.53 33.12 37.66
C ALA A 80 -2.85 31.90 37.04
N SER A 81 -3.08 30.74 37.66
CA SER A 81 -2.89 29.41 37.12
C SER A 81 -3.70 29.41 35.83
N THR A 82 -3.06 29.89 34.78
CA THR A 82 -3.64 29.91 33.45
C THR A 82 -3.75 28.45 33.14
N ASP A 83 -4.99 27.97 33.19
CA ASP A 83 -5.40 26.60 32.97
C ASP A 83 -5.01 26.22 31.53
N LEU A 84 -3.73 25.88 31.37
CA LEU A 84 -3.07 25.49 30.13
C LEU A 84 -3.38 24.01 29.80
N SER A 85 -4.34 23.40 30.50
CA SER A 85 -4.82 22.03 30.30
C SER A 85 -5.65 21.86 29.02
N GLY A 86 -5.89 22.94 28.27
CA GLY A 86 -6.40 22.85 26.90
C GLY A 86 -5.52 21.90 26.09
N SER A 87 -6.07 20.74 25.69
CA SER A 87 -5.36 19.72 24.93
C SER A 87 -4.79 20.34 23.65
N ARG A 88 -3.50 20.70 23.67
CA ARG A 88 -2.79 21.19 22.49
C ARG A 88 -2.88 20.12 21.40
N VAL A 89 -3.35 20.52 20.22
CA VAL A 89 -3.40 19.66 19.03
C VAL A 89 -2.20 20.04 18.18
N PHE A 90 -1.31 19.09 17.94
CA PHE A 90 -0.14 19.29 17.10
C PHE A 90 -0.49 19.08 15.62
N ALA A 91 0.13 19.82 14.72
CA ALA A 91 -0.04 19.71 13.28
C ALA A 91 0.37 18.33 12.76
N TRP A 92 1.35 17.67 13.39
CA TRP A 92 1.69 16.29 13.04
C TRP A 92 0.58 15.28 13.39
N GLU A 93 -0.28 15.55 14.39
CA GLU A 93 -1.41 14.67 14.71
C GLU A 93 -2.44 14.64 13.56
N GLU A 94 -2.59 15.76 12.86
CA GLU A 94 -3.49 15.89 11.70
C GLU A 94 -3.04 15.02 10.51
N ARG A 95 -1.73 14.80 10.36
CA ARG A 95 -1.17 13.89 9.33
C ARG A 95 -1.59 12.44 9.56
N GLY A 96 -1.73 12.05 10.83
CA GLY A 96 -2.27 10.74 11.23
C GLY A 96 -3.79 10.64 11.13
N GLY A 97 -4.48 11.69 10.66
CA GLY A 97 -5.92 11.71 10.50
C GLY A 97 -6.43 10.64 9.52
N PRO A 98 -7.55 9.94 9.80
CA PRO A 98 -8.02 8.84 8.96
C PRO A 98 -8.20 9.20 7.48
N TRP A 99 -8.76 10.37 7.21
CA TRP A 99 -9.01 10.83 5.83
C TRP A 99 -7.72 11.30 5.14
N THR A 100 -6.81 11.95 5.88
CA THR A 100 -5.50 12.35 5.37
C THR A 100 -4.71 11.13 4.91
N LEU A 101 -4.68 10.07 5.74
CA LEU A 101 -4.03 8.81 5.40
C LEU A 101 -4.71 8.13 4.19
N LEU A 102 -6.05 8.11 4.14
CA LEU A 102 -6.77 7.56 2.99
C LEU A 102 -6.49 8.32 1.69
N ILE A 103 -6.43 9.65 1.73
CA ILE A 103 -6.13 10.47 0.54
C ILE A 103 -4.68 10.27 0.10
N SER A 104 -3.74 10.24 1.06
CA SER A 104 -2.33 10.00 0.77
C SER A 104 -2.12 8.64 0.11
N ALA A 105 -2.55 7.55 0.77
CA ALA A 105 -2.45 6.20 0.22
C ALA A 105 -3.33 6.00 -1.03
N GLY A 106 -4.49 6.65 -1.09
CA GLY A 106 -5.38 6.61 -2.25
C GLY A 106 -4.75 7.26 -3.48
N SER A 107 -4.08 8.40 -3.32
CA SER A 107 -3.35 9.05 -4.41
C SER A 107 -2.23 8.18 -4.96
N LEU A 108 -1.56 7.44 -4.07
CA LEU A 108 -0.52 6.47 -4.38
C LEU A 108 -1.08 5.35 -5.28
N VAL A 109 -2.18 4.72 -4.85
CA VAL A 109 -2.86 3.64 -5.58
C VAL A 109 -3.43 4.13 -6.92
N VAL A 110 -4.06 5.31 -6.94
CA VAL A 110 -4.67 5.85 -8.17
C VAL A 110 -3.63 6.03 -9.27
N ARG A 111 -2.44 6.55 -8.96
CA ARG A 111 -1.34 6.68 -9.94
C ARG A 111 -0.93 5.32 -10.52
N GLN A 112 -0.78 4.30 -9.67
CA GLN A 112 -0.49 2.93 -10.12
C GLN A 112 -1.63 2.35 -10.97
N TYR A 113 -2.87 2.56 -10.56
CA TYR A 113 -4.06 2.08 -11.28
C TYR A 113 -4.19 2.74 -12.66
N CYS A 114 -3.83 4.02 -12.80
CA CYS A 114 -3.79 4.67 -14.10
C CYS A 114 -2.77 3.97 -15.02
N ALA A 115 -1.54 3.74 -14.54
CA ALA A 115 -0.50 3.05 -15.31
C ALA A 115 -0.90 1.61 -15.69
N LEU A 116 -1.37 0.82 -14.73
CA LEU A 116 -1.83 -0.56 -14.97
C LEU A 116 -3.12 -0.61 -15.80
N GLY A 117 -3.99 0.39 -15.66
CA GLY A 117 -5.23 0.53 -16.42
C GLY A 117 -4.96 0.75 -17.91
N LEU A 118 -3.89 1.47 -18.27
CA LEU A 118 -3.44 1.58 -19.65
C LEU A 118 -3.01 0.23 -20.22
N ILE A 119 -2.27 -0.57 -19.44
CA ILE A 119 -1.90 -1.94 -19.82
C ILE A 119 -3.16 -2.79 -20.03
N CYS A 120 -4.10 -2.78 -19.07
CA CYS A 120 -5.37 -3.50 -19.19
C CYS A 120 -6.16 -3.07 -20.45
N LEU A 121 -6.26 -1.77 -20.71
CA LEU A 121 -6.96 -1.24 -21.87
C LEU A 121 -6.33 -1.77 -23.17
N GLN A 122 -5.00 -1.73 -23.25
CA GLN A 122 -4.27 -2.20 -24.41
C GLN A 122 -4.37 -3.71 -24.60
N VAL A 123 -4.15 -4.51 -23.55
CA VAL A 123 -4.13 -5.96 -23.64
C VAL A 123 -5.51 -6.53 -23.92
N PHE A 124 -6.56 -6.02 -23.26
CA PHE A 124 -7.89 -6.62 -23.33
C PHE A 124 -8.81 -6.01 -24.39
N PHE A 125 -8.76 -4.69 -24.60
CA PHE A 125 -9.69 -4.02 -25.51
C PHE A 125 -9.07 -3.77 -26.88
N ILE A 126 -7.86 -3.19 -26.91
CA ILE A 126 -7.23 -2.80 -28.17
C ILE A 126 -6.58 -4.02 -28.85
N GLY A 127 -5.88 -4.86 -28.10
CA GLY A 127 -5.18 -6.02 -28.64
C GLY A 127 -6.11 -7.10 -29.18
N ASN A 128 -7.31 -7.23 -28.61
CA ASN A 128 -8.25 -8.26 -29.01
C ASN A 128 -8.91 -7.96 -30.37
N SER A 129 -9.06 -6.68 -30.75
CA SER A 129 -9.69 -6.32 -32.02
C SER A 129 -8.77 -6.53 -33.23
N GLU A 130 -7.46 -6.34 -33.06
CA GLU A 130 -6.51 -6.43 -34.18
C GLU A 130 -5.59 -7.67 -34.12
N LYS A 131 -5.60 -8.46 -33.03
CA LYS A 131 -4.66 -9.59 -32.77
C LYS A 131 -3.19 -9.23 -32.98
N LYS A 132 -2.83 -7.93 -32.96
CA LYS A 132 -1.48 -7.44 -33.31
C LYS A 132 -0.47 -7.59 -32.18
N TYR A 133 -0.92 -7.65 -30.93
CA TYR A 133 -0.02 -7.55 -29.77
C TYR A 133 0.24 -8.88 -29.05
N LEU A 134 -0.60 -9.89 -29.25
CA LEU A 134 -0.42 -11.22 -28.69
C LEU A 134 -0.37 -12.21 -29.84
N MET A 135 0.73 -12.94 -29.96
CA MET A 135 0.86 -13.97 -31.00
C MET A 135 -0.13 -15.11 -30.76
N SER A 136 -0.58 -15.75 -31.85
CA SER A 136 -1.29 -17.03 -31.76
C SER A 136 -0.29 -18.15 -31.49
N CYS A 137 -0.40 -18.86 -30.38
CA CYS A 137 0.52 -19.95 -30.02
C CYS A 137 0.12 -21.26 -30.75
N ASN A 138 0.20 -21.27 -32.08
CA ASN A 138 -0.23 -22.44 -32.87
C ASN A 138 0.83 -23.57 -32.83
N PRO A 139 0.50 -24.77 -32.27
CA PRO A 139 1.45 -25.87 -32.12
C PRO A 139 1.98 -26.41 -33.45
N PHE A 140 1.23 -26.25 -34.54
CA PHE A 140 1.66 -26.68 -35.88
C PHE A 140 2.71 -25.74 -36.49
N LYS A 141 2.81 -24.49 -36.00
CA LYS A 141 3.80 -23.51 -36.49
C LYS A 141 5.07 -23.50 -35.65
N ILE A 142 4.94 -23.52 -34.33
CA ILE A 142 6.09 -23.34 -33.40
C ILE A 142 6.48 -24.62 -32.65
N GLY A 143 5.71 -25.70 -32.78
CA GLY A 143 5.89 -26.95 -32.04
C GLY A 143 5.18 -26.96 -30.69
N PHE A 144 4.93 -28.17 -30.16
CA PHE A 144 4.12 -28.35 -28.94
C PHE A 144 4.75 -27.72 -27.68
N ALA A 145 6.02 -28.00 -27.38
CA ALA A 145 6.66 -27.48 -26.17
C ALA A 145 6.77 -25.94 -26.16
N PRO A 146 7.22 -25.27 -27.24
CA PRO A 146 7.18 -23.81 -27.33
C PRO A 146 5.76 -23.24 -27.25
N THR A 147 4.75 -23.93 -27.79
CA THR A 147 3.35 -23.52 -27.64
C THR A 147 2.90 -23.51 -26.19
N TYR A 148 3.20 -24.56 -25.40
CA TYR A 148 2.84 -24.57 -23.98
C TYR A 148 3.48 -23.42 -23.21
N PHE A 149 4.75 -23.10 -23.49
CA PHE A 149 5.42 -21.96 -22.88
C PHE A 149 4.88 -20.60 -23.40
N CYS A 150 4.53 -20.53 -24.68
CA CYS A 150 3.91 -19.35 -25.30
C CYS A 150 2.55 -19.04 -24.63
N GLU A 151 1.67 -20.03 -24.46
CA GLU A 151 0.38 -19.83 -23.77
C GLU A 151 0.59 -19.48 -22.29
N LEU A 152 1.51 -20.15 -21.58
CA LEU A 152 1.85 -19.82 -20.20
C LEU A 152 2.27 -18.34 -20.04
N SER A 153 3.21 -17.89 -20.87
CA SER A 153 3.75 -16.53 -20.82
C SER A 153 2.73 -15.49 -21.29
N LYS A 154 1.88 -15.82 -22.29
CA LYS A 154 0.75 -15.00 -22.76
C LYS A 154 -0.26 -14.74 -21.65
N THR A 155 -0.55 -15.76 -20.83
CA THR A 155 -1.42 -15.62 -19.67
C THR A 155 -0.79 -14.72 -18.61
N CYS A 156 0.53 -14.81 -18.40
CA CYS A 156 1.23 -13.86 -17.54
C CYS A 156 1.10 -12.40 -18.05
N VAL A 157 1.18 -12.17 -19.36
CA VAL A 157 0.95 -10.83 -19.95
C VAL A 157 -0.44 -10.28 -19.58
N ARG A 158 -1.47 -11.12 -19.64
CA ARG A 158 -2.87 -10.77 -19.35
C ARG A 158 -3.12 -10.58 -17.85
N CYS A 159 -2.65 -11.49 -17.02
CA CYS A 159 -2.98 -11.51 -15.59
C CYS A 159 -2.13 -10.54 -14.76
N PHE A 160 -0.92 -10.17 -15.22
CA PHE A 160 -0.02 -9.25 -14.52
C PHE A 160 -0.71 -7.97 -14.03
N PRO A 161 -1.36 -7.15 -14.88
CA PRO A 161 -1.90 -5.87 -14.42
C PRO A 161 -3.03 -6.02 -13.40
N LEU A 162 -3.84 -7.09 -13.50
CA LEU A 162 -4.90 -7.37 -12.53
C LEU A 162 -4.31 -7.80 -11.18
N MET A 163 -3.29 -8.66 -11.20
CA MET A 163 -2.59 -9.07 -9.98
C MET A 163 -1.87 -7.91 -9.32
N ALA A 164 -1.20 -7.06 -10.12
CA ALA A 164 -0.53 -5.85 -9.67
C ALA A 164 -1.51 -4.87 -8.99
N MET A 165 -2.71 -4.69 -9.55
CA MET A 165 -3.78 -3.91 -8.92
C MET A 165 -4.18 -4.50 -7.56
N VAL A 166 -4.40 -5.81 -7.47
CA VAL A 166 -4.75 -6.47 -6.19
C VAL A 166 -3.64 -6.29 -5.15
N VAL A 167 -2.37 -6.50 -5.51
CA VAL A 167 -1.23 -6.31 -4.61
C VAL A 167 -1.10 -4.86 -4.15
N SER A 168 -1.32 -3.88 -5.03
CA SER A 168 -1.29 -2.47 -4.63
C SER A 168 -2.35 -2.09 -3.58
N LEU A 169 -3.53 -2.74 -3.60
CA LEU A 169 -4.52 -2.56 -2.53
C LEU A 169 -4.03 -3.12 -1.19
N VAL A 170 -3.34 -4.27 -1.20
CA VAL A 170 -2.76 -4.87 0.01
C VAL A 170 -1.69 -3.95 0.60
N VAL A 171 -0.82 -3.41 -0.25
CA VAL A 171 0.23 -2.47 0.16
C VAL A 171 -0.38 -1.19 0.73
N ALA A 172 -1.38 -0.61 0.06
CA ALA A 172 -2.06 0.58 0.56
C ALA A 172 -2.76 0.33 1.91
N ALA A 173 -3.38 -0.84 2.08
CA ALA A 173 -3.95 -1.25 3.35
C ALA A 173 -2.90 -1.28 4.47
N ARG A 174 -1.73 -1.86 4.20
CA ARG A 174 -0.59 -1.91 5.14
C ARG A 174 -0.10 -0.50 5.50
N LEU A 175 0.08 0.37 4.50
CA LEU A 175 0.53 1.74 4.71
C LEU A 175 -0.43 2.53 5.60
N ILE A 176 -1.73 2.51 5.31
CA ILE A 176 -2.74 3.22 6.11
C ILE A 176 -2.72 2.74 7.57
N LEU A 177 -2.65 1.43 7.79
CA LEU A 177 -2.65 0.84 9.13
C LEU A 177 -1.36 1.16 9.90
N ASN A 178 -0.20 0.98 9.28
CA ASN A 178 1.09 1.22 9.94
C ASN A 178 1.29 2.70 10.24
N GLN A 179 0.96 3.60 9.32
CA GLN A 179 1.00 5.04 9.56
C GLN A 179 0.07 5.44 10.71
N ARG A 180 -1.19 4.96 10.72
CA ARG A 180 -2.11 5.29 11.82
C ARG A 180 -1.61 4.73 13.15
N ALA A 181 -1.08 3.51 13.17
CA ALA A 181 -0.52 2.91 14.37
C ALA A 181 0.68 3.70 14.89
N PHE A 182 1.59 4.13 14.00
CA PHE A 182 2.73 4.98 14.34
C PHE A 182 2.29 6.27 15.05
N TYR A 183 1.41 7.06 14.42
CA TYR A 183 0.97 8.33 14.99
C TYR A 183 0.23 8.15 16.32
N LEU A 184 -0.56 7.09 16.44
CA LEU A 184 -1.27 6.79 17.67
C LEU A 184 -0.32 6.38 18.80
N LEU A 185 0.70 5.57 18.51
CA LEU A 185 1.69 5.14 19.49
C LEU A 185 2.64 6.30 19.87
N LEU A 186 3.03 7.12 18.90
CA LEU A 186 3.84 8.32 19.12
C LEU A 186 3.14 9.29 20.10
N ARG A 187 1.83 9.50 19.91
CA ARG A 187 0.98 10.29 20.82
C ARG A 187 0.96 9.75 22.26
N ARG A 188 1.19 8.44 22.43
CA ARG A 188 1.25 7.75 23.73
C ARG A 188 2.67 7.64 24.30
N GLY A 189 3.63 8.33 23.69
CA GLY A 189 5.02 8.27 24.11
C GLY A 189 5.68 6.92 23.81
N VAL A 190 5.23 6.23 22.76
CA VAL A 190 5.87 5.01 22.26
C VAL A 190 6.36 5.28 20.86
N LEU A 191 7.68 5.29 20.69
CA LEU A 191 8.31 5.42 19.38
C LEU A 191 8.57 4.02 18.83
N VAL A 192 7.84 3.67 17.78
CA VAL A 192 7.98 2.36 17.12
C VAL A 192 9.01 2.46 16.01
N ASP A 193 9.98 1.57 16.04
CA ASP A 193 10.92 1.33 14.95
C ASP A 193 10.27 0.31 13.99
N PHE A 194 9.87 0.77 12.81
CA PHE A 194 9.28 -0.12 11.81
C PHE A 194 10.39 -0.81 11.05
N ASP A 195 10.36 -2.13 10.98
CA ASP A 195 11.37 -2.86 10.23
C ASP A 195 11.24 -2.53 8.74
N ASN A 196 12.31 -1.95 8.16
CA ASN A 196 12.43 -1.75 6.72
C ASN A 196 12.47 -3.10 6.02
N PHE A 197 11.29 -3.57 5.64
CA PHE A 197 11.11 -4.88 5.04
C PHE A 197 11.56 -4.85 3.59
N SER A 198 12.68 -5.52 3.29
CA SER A 198 13.15 -5.67 1.92
C SER A 198 12.04 -6.28 1.04
N ALA A 199 11.71 -5.62 -0.06
CA ALA A 199 10.73 -6.12 -1.04
C ALA A 199 11.07 -7.55 -1.51
N PHE A 200 12.36 -7.92 -1.55
CA PHE A 200 12.82 -9.26 -1.91
C PHE A 200 12.54 -10.35 -0.86
N LYS A 201 12.04 -10.00 0.33
CA LYS A 201 11.50 -10.98 1.29
C LYS A 201 10.00 -11.18 1.12
N ASP A 202 9.32 -10.33 0.33
CA ASP A 202 7.88 -10.43 0.11
C ASP A 202 7.57 -11.46 -0.99
N PRO A 203 6.82 -12.53 -0.71
CA PRO A 203 6.36 -13.44 -1.75
C PRO A 203 5.49 -12.74 -2.81
N LEU A 204 4.74 -11.69 -2.47
CA LEU A 204 3.94 -10.92 -3.42
C LEU A 204 4.80 -10.25 -4.49
N PHE A 205 5.90 -9.65 -4.05
CA PHE A 205 6.84 -8.98 -4.93
C PHE A 205 7.49 -9.98 -5.88
N TRP A 206 7.92 -11.15 -5.38
CA TRP A 206 8.46 -12.22 -6.22
C TRP A 206 7.45 -12.77 -7.22
N ILE A 207 6.19 -12.98 -6.82
CA ILE A 207 5.14 -13.43 -7.74
C ILE A 207 4.98 -12.42 -8.88
N LEU A 208 4.89 -11.13 -8.58
CA LEU A 208 4.78 -10.08 -9.60
C LEU A 208 6.02 -9.99 -10.49
N LEU A 209 7.23 -10.07 -9.92
CA LEU A 209 8.48 -10.03 -10.67
C LEU A 209 8.61 -11.23 -11.60
N CYS A 210 8.33 -12.45 -11.10
CA CYS A 210 8.30 -13.67 -11.91
C CYS A 210 7.27 -13.56 -13.05
N THR A 211 6.08 -13.03 -12.76
CA THR A 211 5.03 -12.80 -13.76
C THR A 211 5.49 -11.83 -14.85
N LEU A 212 6.15 -10.73 -14.45
CA LEU A 212 6.68 -9.73 -15.39
C LEU A 212 7.79 -10.31 -16.27
N VAL A 213 8.68 -11.12 -15.69
CA VAL A 213 9.75 -11.81 -16.43
C VAL A 213 9.16 -12.82 -17.43
N LEU A 214 8.15 -13.60 -17.04
CA LEU A 214 7.45 -14.51 -17.95
C LEU A 214 6.71 -13.74 -19.05
N ALA A 215 6.07 -12.63 -18.73
CA ALA A 215 5.47 -11.73 -19.72
C ALA A 215 6.52 -11.20 -20.72
N PHE A 216 7.72 -10.85 -20.25
CA PHE A 216 8.84 -10.44 -21.11
C PHE A 216 9.27 -11.54 -22.08
N PHE A 217 9.35 -12.77 -21.59
CA PHE A 217 9.63 -13.90 -22.48
C PHE A 217 8.55 -14.06 -23.56
N HIS A 218 7.27 -13.82 -23.29
CA HIS A 218 6.23 -13.87 -24.33
C HIS A 218 6.56 -12.96 -25.52
N PHE A 219 6.95 -11.72 -25.26
CA PHE A 219 7.30 -10.76 -26.32
C PHE A 219 8.59 -11.15 -27.05
N ILE A 220 9.57 -11.74 -26.34
CA ILE A 220 10.75 -12.32 -26.98
C ILE A 220 10.36 -13.46 -27.93
N PHE A 221 9.50 -14.37 -27.49
CA PHE A 221 8.98 -15.47 -28.31
C PHE A 221 8.24 -14.95 -29.54
N ASP A 222 7.41 -13.91 -29.38
CA ASP A 222 6.71 -13.22 -30.47
C ASP A 222 7.71 -12.69 -31.52
N ILE A 223 8.79 -12.01 -31.09
CA ILE A 223 9.85 -11.52 -31.99
C ILE A 223 10.52 -12.66 -32.77
N PHE A 224 10.89 -13.75 -32.09
CA PHE A 224 11.65 -14.84 -32.72
C PHE A 224 10.81 -15.71 -33.65
N HIS A 225 9.50 -15.85 -33.41
CA HIS A 225 8.64 -16.76 -34.18
C HIS A 225 7.78 -16.07 -35.26
N HIS A 226 7.66 -14.74 -35.25
CA HIS A 226 7.02 -13.98 -36.34
C HIS A 226 8.00 -13.62 -37.49
N THR A 227 9.07 -14.39 -37.68
CA THR A 227 10.13 -14.24 -38.71
C THR A 227 9.66 -14.54 -40.14
N ASP A 228 8.60 -13.89 -40.60
CA ASP A 228 8.56 -13.47 -42.00
C ASP A 228 9.45 -12.22 -42.05
N GLY A 229 10.63 -12.30 -42.68
CA GLY A 229 11.73 -11.32 -42.54
C GLY A 229 11.37 -9.84 -42.81
N GLU A 230 10.24 -9.57 -43.46
CA GLU A 230 9.69 -8.23 -43.69
C GLU A 230 8.93 -7.65 -42.47
N VAL A 231 8.25 -8.49 -41.68
CA VAL A 231 7.52 -8.05 -40.48
C VAL A 231 8.49 -7.67 -39.36
N MET A 232 9.61 -8.40 -39.24
CA MET A 232 10.65 -8.13 -38.26
C MET A 232 11.29 -6.75 -38.44
N LYS A 233 11.57 -6.33 -39.68
CA LYS A 233 12.08 -4.97 -39.96
C LYS A 233 11.07 -3.89 -39.56
N THR A 234 9.79 -4.12 -39.83
CA THR A 234 8.73 -3.15 -39.53
C THR A 234 8.51 -3.01 -38.02
N ARG A 235 8.59 -4.11 -37.26
CA ARG A 235 8.48 -4.08 -35.79
C ARG A 235 9.72 -3.54 -35.09
N LEU A 236 10.92 -3.88 -35.56
CA LEU A 236 12.17 -3.31 -35.02
C LEU A 236 12.32 -1.82 -35.33
N ALA A 237 11.75 -1.36 -36.45
CA ALA A 237 11.73 0.05 -36.83
C ALA A 237 10.68 0.87 -36.07
N ASP A 238 9.78 0.23 -35.31
CA ASP A 238 8.82 0.88 -34.41
C ASP A 238 9.19 0.55 -32.94
N PRO A 239 10.32 1.08 -32.43
CA PRO A 239 10.74 0.86 -31.04
C PRO A 239 9.77 1.51 -30.03
N GLU A 240 8.84 2.35 -30.49
CA GLU A 240 7.69 2.82 -29.70
C GLU A 240 6.62 1.72 -29.50
N GLY A 241 6.82 0.53 -30.05
CA GLY A 241 5.86 -0.57 -30.08
C GLY A 241 5.51 -1.21 -28.72
N ALA A 242 4.74 -2.29 -28.81
CA ALA A 242 4.07 -3.00 -27.70
C ALA A 242 4.93 -3.22 -26.44
N ILE A 243 6.23 -3.43 -26.62
CA ILE A 243 7.22 -3.63 -25.54
C ILE A 243 7.31 -2.35 -24.69
N PHE A 244 7.49 -1.18 -25.31
CA PHE A 244 7.58 0.07 -24.57
C PHE A 244 6.26 0.35 -23.84
N PHE A 245 5.13 0.21 -24.54
CA PHE A 245 3.81 0.45 -23.96
C PHE A 245 3.45 -0.51 -22.81
N TYR A 246 3.97 -1.75 -22.81
CA TYR A 246 3.73 -2.70 -21.74
C TYR A 246 4.76 -2.56 -20.60
N PHE A 247 6.05 -2.56 -20.91
CA PHE A 247 7.11 -2.61 -19.90
C PHE A 247 7.37 -1.27 -19.23
N ALA A 248 7.22 -0.12 -19.90
CA ALA A 248 7.41 1.17 -19.24
C ALA A 248 6.45 1.37 -18.05
N PRO A 249 5.12 1.21 -18.18
CA PRO A 249 4.22 1.29 -17.03
C PRO A 249 4.40 0.14 -16.04
N ALA A 250 4.79 -1.06 -16.48
CA ALA A 250 5.06 -2.18 -15.57
C ALA A 250 6.30 -1.96 -14.71
N ILE A 251 7.41 -1.47 -15.30
CA ILE A 251 8.63 -1.11 -14.57
C ILE A 251 8.35 0.06 -13.64
N TYR A 252 7.64 1.09 -14.10
CA TYR A 252 7.22 2.21 -13.25
C TYR A 252 6.42 1.71 -12.04
N PHE A 253 5.47 0.80 -12.27
CA PHE A 253 4.73 0.15 -11.19
C PHE A 253 5.64 -0.61 -10.22
N ILE A 254 6.59 -1.43 -10.71
CA ILE A 254 7.52 -2.20 -9.85
C ILE A 254 8.43 -1.28 -9.05
N MET A 255 8.98 -0.22 -9.65
CA MET A 255 9.81 0.76 -8.94
C MET A 255 9.03 1.43 -7.81
N PHE A 256 7.81 1.84 -8.10
CA PHE A 256 6.96 2.48 -7.11
C PHE A 256 6.49 1.51 -6.02
N LEU A 257 6.17 0.26 -6.41
CA LEU A 257 5.87 -0.81 -5.47
C LEU A 257 7.07 -1.02 -4.54
N TYR A 258 8.30 -1.05 -5.09
CA TYR A 258 9.52 -1.14 -4.30
C TYR A 258 9.66 0.03 -3.31
N SER A 259 9.47 1.28 -3.77
CA SER A 259 9.50 2.46 -2.89
C SER A 259 8.44 2.41 -1.77
N SER A 260 7.29 1.79 -2.02
CA SER A 260 6.24 1.67 -0.99
C SER A 260 6.56 0.68 0.13
N TYR A 261 7.64 -0.10 0.03
CA TYR A 261 8.15 -0.93 1.13
C TYR A 261 8.95 -0.11 2.15
N ASP A 262 9.44 1.07 1.78
CA ASP A 262 10.09 2.00 2.70
C ASP A 262 9.02 2.80 3.45
N ILE A 263 8.58 2.23 4.58
CA ILE A 263 7.54 2.84 5.41
C ILE A 263 8.10 4.07 6.11
N GLU A 264 9.37 4.07 6.50
CA GLU A 264 10.01 5.16 7.23
C GLU A 264 9.99 6.48 6.45
N GLU A 265 10.24 6.44 5.14
CA GLU A 265 10.12 7.62 4.25
C GLU A 265 8.72 8.25 4.28
N MET A 266 7.69 7.45 4.58
CA MET A 266 6.29 7.87 4.63
C MET A 266 5.83 8.30 6.04
N LEU A 267 6.68 8.13 7.07
CA LEU A 267 6.39 8.54 8.45
C LEU A 267 6.87 9.97 8.71
N LEU A 268 6.43 10.54 9.83
CA LEU A 268 6.93 11.84 10.27
C LEU A 268 8.38 11.67 10.76
N PRO A 269 9.37 12.32 10.11
CA PRO A 269 10.73 12.26 10.61
C PRO A 269 10.81 12.98 11.96
N MET A 270 11.59 12.44 12.89
CA MET A 270 11.70 12.99 14.25
C MET A 270 12.16 14.45 14.25
N SER A 271 12.98 14.88 13.29
CA SER A 271 13.31 16.30 13.13
C SER A 271 12.08 17.20 13.05
N LYS A 272 11.05 16.80 12.27
CA LYS A 272 9.79 17.54 12.16
C LYS A 272 8.95 17.52 13.43
N TYR A 273 9.04 16.45 14.21
CA TYR A 273 8.42 16.38 15.54
C TYR A 273 9.04 17.41 16.51
N TRP A 274 10.37 17.56 16.48
CA TRP A 274 11.10 18.52 17.33
C TRP A 274 10.97 19.97 16.86
N GLU A 275 10.77 20.21 15.56
CA GLU A 275 10.59 21.56 14.99
C GLU A 275 9.31 22.26 15.47
N GLU A 276 8.24 21.50 15.79
CA GLU A 276 6.94 22.08 16.11
C GLU A 276 6.89 22.69 17.53
N ASP A 277 7.37 21.95 18.54
CA ASP A 277 7.52 22.44 19.92
C ASP A 277 8.73 21.75 20.57
N PRO A 278 9.92 22.38 20.56
CA PRO A 278 11.15 21.74 21.04
C PRO A 278 11.14 21.52 22.56
N GLU A 279 10.44 22.36 23.33
CA GLU A 279 10.38 22.22 24.79
C GLU A 279 9.51 21.02 25.17
N TRP A 280 8.32 20.91 24.57
CA TRP A 280 7.45 19.77 24.78
C TRP A 280 8.08 18.47 24.25
N ALA A 281 8.66 18.50 23.04
CA ALA A 281 9.37 17.36 22.46
C ALA A 281 10.53 16.88 23.34
N ARG A 282 11.26 17.80 24.01
CA ARG A 282 12.29 17.44 24.99
C ARG A 282 11.71 16.74 26.21
N GLN A 283 10.60 17.22 26.72
CA GLN A 283 9.96 16.63 27.90
C GLN A 283 9.31 15.28 27.59
N SER A 284 8.68 15.15 26.42
CA SER A 284 8.04 13.92 25.97
C SER A 284 9.06 12.84 25.60
N SER A 285 10.14 13.19 24.88
CA SER A 285 11.18 12.25 24.44
C SER A 285 11.91 11.57 25.59
N VAL A 286 12.15 12.27 26.71
CA VAL A 286 12.72 11.66 27.93
C VAL A 286 11.80 10.57 28.50
N LYS A 287 10.49 10.69 28.29
CA LYS A 287 9.48 9.71 28.71
C LYS A 287 9.16 8.71 27.60
N MET A 288 9.64 8.89 26.38
CA MET A 288 9.31 8.00 25.27
C MET A 288 10.00 6.65 25.44
N VAL A 289 9.28 5.60 25.10
CA VAL A 289 9.84 4.24 25.03
C VAL A 289 10.04 3.90 23.57
N PHE A 290 11.28 3.59 23.21
CA PHE A 290 11.64 3.06 21.90
C PHE A 290 11.41 1.55 21.85
N VAL A 291 10.75 1.06 20.81
CA VAL A 291 10.32 -0.33 20.69
C VAL A 291 10.36 -0.76 19.22
N GLU A 292 10.92 -1.94 18.93
CA GLU A 292 10.88 -2.49 17.58
C GLU A 292 9.49 -3.06 17.24
N GLU A 293 9.11 -3.04 15.96
CA GLU A 293 7.80 -3.48 15.48
C GLU A 293 7.46 -4.91 15.92
N CYS A 294 8.44 -5.83 15.88
CA CYS A 294 8.23 -7.24 16.25
C CYS A 294 7.65 -7.40 17.67
N PHE A 295 8.14 -6.61 18.64
CA PHE A 295 7.70 -6.63 20.03
C PHE A 295 6.29 -6.08 20.17
N VAL A 296 6.00 -4.95 19.53
CA VAL A 296 4.65 -4.36 19.55
C VAL A 296 3.67 -5.36 18.97
N ALA A 297 4.02 -5.97 17.84
CA ALA A 297 3.17 -6.91 17.16
C ALA A 297 2.95 -8.19 18.00
N LYS A 298 3.99 -8.73 18.64
CA LYS A 298 3.89 -9.88 19.56
C LYS A 298 3.02 -9.54 20.78
N SER A 299 3.13 -8.32 21.30
CA SER A 299 2.32 -7.80 22.41
C SER A 299 0.84 -7.76 22.05
N VAL A 300 0.50 -7.16 20.90
CA VAL A 300 -0.88 -7.03 20.43
C VAL A 300 -1.49 -8.39 20.13
N LEU A 301 -0.78 -9.25 19.39
CA LEU A 301 -1.30 -10.55 18.97
C LEU A 301 -1.47 -11.52 20.14
N ARG A 302 -0.44 -11.71 20.97
CA ARG A 302 -0.46 -12.75 22.03
C ARG A 302 -1.22 -12.32 23.27
N LYS A 303 -0.99 -11.10 23.74
CA LYS A 303 -1.52 -10.64 25.03
C LYS A 303 -2.83 -9.86 24.89
N GLY A 304 -3.25 -9.57 23.65
CA GLY A 304 -4.42 -8.72 23.41
C GLY A 304 -4.24 -7.34 24.03
N VAL A 305 -3.02 -6.78 23.96
CA VAL A 305 -2.74 -5.47 24.54
C VAL A 305 -3.69 -4.45 23.94
N ARG A 306 -4.46 -3.80 24.82
CA ARG A 306 -5.47 -2.82 24.43
C ARG A 306 -4.98 -1.42 24.69
N LEU A 307 -5.39 -0.53 23.80
CA LEU A 307 -5.22 0.89 23.97
C LEU A 307 -6.24 1.37 25.01
N GLU A 308 -5.78 1.81 26.18
CA GLU A 308 -6.70 2.45 27.12
C GLU A 308 -7.27 3.74 26.51
N PRO A 309 -8.57 4.01 26.70
CA PRO A 309 -9.13 5.34 26.47
C PRO A 309 -8.33 6.34 27.30
N ARG A 310 -8.08 7.53 26.75
CA ARG A 310 -7.50 8.63 27.51
C ARG A 310 -8.48 8.98 28.63
N GLN A 311 -8.26 8.44 29.82
CA GLN A 311 -8.96 8.92 31.00
C GLN A 311 -8.46 10.34 31.22
N LEU A 312 -9.38 11.29 31.24
CA LEU A 312 -9.13 12.71 31.51
C LEU A 312 -8.83 12.91 33.00
N GLU A 313 -8.01 12.02 33.58
CA GLU A 313 -7.77 11.90 35.03
C GLU A 313 -6.77 12.92 35.58
N ASP A 314 -6.26 13.82 34.73
CA ASP A 314 -5.50 15.00 35.16
C ASP A 314 -6.34 16.29 35.10
N ALA A 315 -7.66 16.20 34.93
CA ALA A 315 -8.51 17.28 35.44
C ALA A 315 -8.40 17.20 36.96
N GLU A 316 -7.44 17.96 37.50
CA GLU A 316 -7.15 18.16 38.91
C GLU A 316 -8.36 17.80 39.76
N GLU A 317 -8.17 16.80 40.61
CA GLU A 317 -8.84 16.73 41.90
C GLU A 317 -8.60 18.10 42.56
N CYS A 318 -9.48 19.07 42.28
CA CYS A 318 -9.57 20.30 43.01
C CYS A 318 -9.87 19.89 44.44
N ASP A 319 -8.79 19.84 45.23
CA ASP A 319 -8.73 19.65 46.66
C ASP A 319 -9.44 20.82 47.37
N ASP A 320 -10.77 20.88 47.21
CA ASP A 320 -11.62 21.87 47.86
C ASP A 320 -12.86 21.17 48.45
N GLY A 321 -12.68 20.56 49.62
CA GLY A 321 -13.81 20.38 50.54
C GLY A 321 -13.73 19.20 51.50
N PRO A 322 -13.50 19.43 52.81
CA PRO A 322 -13.73 18.41 53.82
C PRO A 322 -15.24 18.23 54.07
N ALA A 323 -15.63 16.98 54.25
CA ALA A 323 -16.87 16.50 54.87
C ALA A 323 -18.14 16.41 54.00
N ALA A 324 -18.42 15.21 53.49
CA ALA A 324 -19.79 14.67 53.47
C ALA A 324 -19.80 13.13 53.39
N LEU A 325 -20.27 12.55 54.49
CA LEU A 325 -20.88 11.24 54.74
C LEU A 325 -20.64 10.05 53.78
N GLU A 326 -20.10 9.00 54.40
CA GLU A 326 -20.05 7.60 54.01
C GLU A 326 -21.38 7.08 53.41
N ALA A 327 -21.35 6.70 52.13
CA ALA A 327 -22.39 5.89 51.50
C ALA A 327 -21.90 4.44 51.30
N PRO A 328 -22.79 3.43 51.38
CA PRO A 328 -22.40 2.02 51.40
C PRO A 328 -21.78 1.58 50.08
N GLN A 329 -20.56 1.05 50.14
CA GLN A 329 -19.84 0.44 49.03
C GLN A 329 -20.59 -0.81 48.54
N ALA A 330 -21.45 -0.63 47.54
CA ALA A 330 -21.88 -1.75 46.70
C ALA A 330 -20.63 -2.31 46.01
N ALA A 331 -20.42 -3.62 46.13
CA ALA A 331 -19.33 -4.35 45.50
C ALA A 331 -19.44 -4.24 43.97
N SER A 332 -18.91 -3.15 43.43
CA SER A 332 -18.73 -2.96 42.00
C SER A 332 -17.83 -4.08 41.49
N PRO A 333 -18.19 -4.75 40.38
CA PRO A 333 -17.37 -5.80 39.79
C PRO A 333 -15.96 -5.25 39.62
N SER A 334 -14.99 -5.91 40.27
CA SER A 334 -13.60 -5.51 40.30
C SER A 334 -13.15 -5.15 38.87
N PRO A 335 -12.80 -3.89 38.61
CA PRO A 335 -12.49 -3.44 37.26
C PRO A 335 -11.36 -4.31 36.74
N VAL A 336 -11.61 -4.99 35.62
CA VAL A 336 -10.58 -5.75 34.90
C VAL A 336 -9.41 -4.79 34.73
N ARG A 337 -8.31 -5.06 35.46
CA ARG A 337 -7.13 -4.21 35.55
C ARG A 337 -6.51 -4.12 34.16
N ARG A 338 -6.93 -3.13 33.40
CA ARG A 338 -6.43 -2.84 32.06
C ARG A 338 -4.96 -2.49 32.20
N LYS A 339 -4.14 -3.07 31.33
CA LYS A 339 -2.70 -2.92 31.40
C LYS A 339 -2.27 -1.87 30.40
N HIS A 340 -1.55 -0.88 30.90
CA HIS A 340 -1.03 0.21 30.10
C HIS A 340 -0.06 -0.32 29.03
N VAL A 341 -0.29 0.00 27.75
CA VAL A 341 0.49 -0.50 26.60
C VAL A 341 1.98 -0.31 26.82
N ARG A 342 2.38 0.89 27.24
CA ARG A 342 3.78 1.22 27.54
C ARG A 342 4.38 0.30 28.59
N GLY A 343 3.64 -0.02 29.66
CA GLY A 343 4.11 -0.90 30.73
C GLY A 343 4.29 -2.35 30.28
N GLU A 344 3.36 -2.89 29.48
CA GLU A 344 3.46 -4.25 28.96
C GLU A 344 4.58 -4.40 27.92
N VAL A 345 4.78 -3.38 27.09
CA VAL A 345 5.85 -3.40 26.08
C VAL A 345 7.23 -3.32 26.75
N VAL A 346 7.42 -2.44 27.75
CA VAL A 346 8.66 -2.40 28.54
C VAL A 346 8.89 -3.73 29.26
N ARG A 347 7.84 -4.33 29.81
CA ARG A 347 7.95 -5.64 30.47
C ARG A 347 8.40 -6.73 29.51
N LEU A 348 7.84 -6.77 28.30
CA LEU A 348 8.21 -7.76 27.28
C LEU A 348 9.64 -7.61 26.80
N ARG A 349 10.08 -6.37 26.59
CA ARG A 349 11.47 -6.09 26.24
C ARG A 349 12.42 -6.62 27.31
N ASN A 350 12.14 -6.30 28.58
CA ASN A 350 12.94 -6.81 29.70
C ASN A 350 12.89 -8.35 29.82
N GLU A 351 11.74 -8.98 29.57
CA GLU A 351 11.60 -10.44 29.56
C GLU A 351 12.46 -11.09 28.45
N GLU A 352 12.57 -10.46 27.27
CA GLU A 352 13.40 -10.95 26.16
C GLU A 352 14.89 -10.67 26.36
N ASP A 353 15.27 -9.50 26.89
CA ASP A 353 16.66 -9.18 27.22
C ASP A 353 17.21 -10.22 28.22
N VAL A 354 16.43 -10.58 29.25
CA VAL A 354 16.78 -11.63 30.22
C VAL A 354 16.86 -13.02 29.58
N ALA A 355 15.94 -13.35 28.66
CA ALA A 355 15.97 -14.63 27.95
C ALA A 355 17.18 -14.75 27.01
N GLN A 356 17.57 -13.65 26.36
CA GLN A 356 18.73 -13.56 25.50
C GLN A 356 20.03 -13.70 26.31
N GLU A 357 20.13 -13.05 27.47
CA GLU A 357 21.26 -13.20 28.39
C GLU A 357 21.39 -14.63 28.94
N ALA A 358 20.26 -15.33 29.14
CA ALA A 358 20.26 -16.72 29.59
C ALA A 358 20.76 -17.72 28.54
N GLY A 359 21.04 -17.28 27.30
CA GLY A 359 21.46 -18.15 26.20
C GLY A 359 20.43 -19.22 25.83
N ALA A 360 19.19 -19.06 26.31
CA ALA A 360 18.18 -20.11 26.30
C ALA A 360 17.30 -20.10 25.05
N HIS A 361 17.53 -19.17 24.12
CA HIS A 361 16.66 -18.99 22.98
C HIS A 361 17.44 -18.44 21.79
N ASP A 362 17.38 -19.12 20.64
CA ASP A 362 17.60 -18.43 19.37
C ASP A 362 16.37 -17.56 19.12
N PRO A 363 16.47 -16.22 19.25
CA PRO A 363 15.32 -15.32 19.11
C PRO A 363 14.70 -15.40 17.71
N ASN A 364 15.43 -15.94 16.73
CA ASN A 364 14.93 -16.13 15.37
C ASN A 364 14.21 -17.47 15.17
N ALA A 365 14.45 -18.50 16.00
CA ALA A 365 13.95 -19.85 15.71
C ALA A 365 12.43 -20.01 15.90
N ASP A 366 11.82 -19.31 16.87
CA ASP A 366 10.39 -19.48 17.18
C ASP A 366 9.49 -18.36 16.62
N PHE A 367 10.11 -17.30 16.10
CA PHE A 367 9.40 -16.17 15.51
C PHE A 367 10.01 -15.80 14.16
N GLU A 368 10.39 -16.80 13.35
CA GLU A 368 10.32 -16.66 11.90
C GLU A 368 8.86 -16.36 11.55
N LEU A 369 8.54 -15.07 11.62
CA LEU A 369 7.32 -14.49 11.12
C LEU A 369 7.19 -14.98 9.69
N SER A 370 6.38 -16.02 9.48
CA SER A 370 6.04 -16.55 8.17
C SER A 370 5.90 -15.37 7.22
N ASN A 371 6.67 -15.34 6.14
CA ASN A 371 6.71 -14.20 5.21
C ASN A 371 5.29 -13.79 4.73
N TRP A 372 4.33 -14.73 4.82
CA TRP A 372 2.90 -14.55 4.54
C TRP A 372 2.09 -13.78 5.59
N ARG A 373 2.60 -13.61 6.81
CA ARG A 373 1.92 -12.90 7.90
C ARG A 373 1.58 -11.46 7.51
N HIS A 374 2.43 -10.82 6.70
CA HIS A 374 2.17 -9.47 6.19
C HIS A 374 0.87 -9.37 5.39
N VAL A 375 0.43 -10.48 4.77
CA VAL A 375 -0.81 -10.55 3.99
C VAL A 375 -2.01 -10.98 4.84
N SER A 376 -1.80 -11.83 5.85
CA SER A 376 -2.90 -12.45 6.62
C SER A 376 -3.19 -11.81 7.98
N GLU A 377 -2.19 -11.28 8.67
CA GLU A 377 -2.31 -10.77 10.04
C GLU A 377 -1.55 -9.45 10.23
N MET A 378 -2.20 -8.36 9.81
CA MET A 378 -1.75 -7.00 10.07
C MET A 378 -2.04 -6.67 11.55
N TRP A 379 -1.05 -6.82 12.43
CA TRP A 379 -1.21 -6.55 13.87
C TRP A 379 -1.78 -5.15 14.16
N ALA A 380 -1.44 -4.16 13.32
CA ALA A 380 -1.97 -2.80 13.41
C ALA A 380 -3.50 -2.76 13.21
N SER A 381 -4.08 -3.65 12.39
CA SER A 381 -5.54 -3.73 12.26
C SER A 381 -6.20 -4.20 13.56
N GLN A 382 -5.60 -5.15 14.27
CA GLN A 382 -6.13 -5.60 15.57
C GLN A 382 -6.08 -4.50 16.62
N LEU A 383 -5.02 -3.71 16.62
CA LEU A 383 -4.86 -2.57 17.53
C LEU A 383 -5.86 -1.45 17.24
N LEU A 384 -6.04 -1.10 15.95
CA LEU A 384 -6.81 0.07 15.53
C LEU A 384 -8.31 -0.19 15.37
N LEU A 385 -8.70 -1.45 15.14
CA LEU A 385 -10.09 -1.85 14.93
C LEU A 385 -10.72 -2.52 16.15
N ASP A 386 -10.04 -2.49 17.30
CA ASP A 386 -10.58 -3.00 18.57
C ASP A 386 -11.93 -2.34 18.85
N PRO A 387 -13.04 -3.10 19.00
CA PRO A 387 -14.35 -2.54 19.28
C PRO A 387 -14.41 -1.73 20.57
N GLU A 388 -13.53 -2.00 21.54
CA GLU A 388 -13.51 -1.30 22.85
C GLU A 388 -12.95 0.13 22.78
N LEU A 389 -12.36 0.51 21.64
CA LEU A 389 -11.94 1.89 21.39
C LEU A 389 -13.15 2.77 21.06
N ASP A 390 -13.73 3.39 22.09
CA ASP A 390 -14.92 4.26 21.98
C ASP A 390 -14.59 5.74 21.69
N ASP A 391 -13.32 6.09 21.53
CA ASP A 391 -12.96 7.45 21.18
C ASP A 391 -13.44 7.84 19.76
N MET A 392 -13.81 9.11 19.60
CA MET A 392 -14.37 9.63 18.35
C MET A 392 -13.43 9.49 17.16
N GLU A 393 -12.11 9.52 17.37
CA GLU A 393 -11.15 9.33 16.29
C GLU A 393 -11.12 7.87 15.82
N SER A 394 -11.11 6.90 16.73
CA SER A 394 -11.18 5.47 16.42
C SER A 394 -12.50 5.12 15.71
N LEU A 395 -13.62 5.70 16.12
CA LEU A 395 -14.90 5.55 15.42
C LEU A 395 -14.84 6.07 13.97
N ARG A 396 -14.24 7.25 13.75
CA ARG A 396 -14.02 7.81 12.41
C ARG A 396 -13.09 6.94 11.58
N PHE A 397 -12.02 6.43 12.19
CA PHE A 397 -11.07 5.53 11.54
C PHE A 397 -11.74 4.22 11.11
N ARG A 398 -12.51 3.57 11.98
CA ARG A 398 -13.26 2.34 11.66
C ARG A 398 -14.24 2.57 10.51
N ARG A 399 -14.92 3.70 10.46
CA ARG A 399 -15.81 4.05 9.34
C ARG A 399 -15.05 4.20 8.03
N MET A 400 -13.97 4.98 8.04
CA MET A 400 -13.08 5.17 6.89
C MET A 400 -12.54 3.82 6.40
N TRP A 401 -12.04 3.00 7.32
CA TRP A 401 -11.47 1.68 7.02
C TRP A 401 -12.48 0.74 6.38
N ARG A 402 -13.73 0.72 6.85
CA ARG A 402 -14.81 -0.05 6.21
C ARG A 402 -15.07 0.41 4.77
N VAL A 403 -15.08 1.72 4.52
CA VAL A 403 -15.24 2.26 3.15
C VAL A 403 -14.09 1.81 2.25
N PHE A 404 -12.85 1.91 2.73
CA PHE A 404 -11.68 1.44 2.01
C PHE A 404 -11.73 -0.07 1.72
N CYS A 405 -12.09 -0.89 2.72
CA CYS A 405 -12.23 -2.34 2.54
C CYS A 405 -13.33 -2.69 1.53
N LEU A 406 -14.49 -2.03 1.59
CA LEU A 406 -15.58 -2.23 0.63
C LEU A 406 -15.16 -1.88 -0.80
N ALA A 407 -14.48 -0.74 -0.99
CA ALA A 407 -13.95 -0.35 -2.30
C ALA A 407 -12.92 -1.35 -2.82
N SER A 408 -12.01 -1.81 -1.94
CA SER A 408 -10.99 -2.81 -2.28
C SER A 408 -11.61 -4.16 -2.65
N LEU A 409 -12.62 -4.62 -1.89
CA LEU A 409 -13.35 -5.85 -2.18
C LEU A 409 -14.10 -5.77 -3.51
N ALA A 410 -14.67 -4.62 -3.86
CA ALA A 410 -15.30 -4.41 -5.16
C ALA A 410 -14.28 -4.52 -6.30
N ALA A 411 -13.09 -3.93 -6.14
CA ALA A 411 -12.00 -4.05 -7.12
C ALA A 411 -11.47 -5.49 -7.23
N MET A 412 -11.32 -6.21 -6.12
CA MET A 412 -10.95 -7.64 -6.14
C MET A 412 -12.03 -8.52 -6.76
N LEU A 413 -13.31 -8.25 -6.50
CA LEU A 413 -14.42 -8.95 -7.13
C LEU A 413 -14.40 -8.76 -8.65
N PHE A 414 -14.09 -7.56 -9.12
CA PHE A 414 -13.89 -7.31 -10.55
C PHE A 414 -12.76 -8.19 -11.13
N ALA A 415 -11.60 -8.26 -10.46
CA ALA A 415 -10.51 -9.14 -10.89
C ALA A 415 -10.90 -10.63 -10.86
N LEU A 416 -11.61 -11.08 -9.82
CA LEU A 416 -12.10 -12.46 -9.70
C LEU A 416 -13.09 -12.82 -10.82
N CYS A 417 -14.03 -11.93 -11.12
CA CYS A 417 -14.96 -12.12 -12.25
C CYS A 417 -14.19 -12.21 -13.57
N PHE A 418 -13.15 -11.40 -13.73
CA PHE A 418 -12.30 -11.44 -14.92
C PHE A 418 -11.57 -12.78 -15.07
N PHE A 419 -10.90 -13.25 -14.01
CA PHE A 419 -10.25 -14.56 -14.01
C PHE A 419 -11.26 -15.69 -14.25
N GLY A 420 -12.43 -15.64 -13.61
CA GLY A 420 -13.49 -16.62 -13.82
C GLY A 420 -13.99 -16.66 -15.27
N PHE A 421 -14.09 -15.50 -15.93
CA PHE A 421 -14.45 -15.42 -17.34
C PHE A 421 -13.37 -16.02 -18.26
N GLN A 422 -12.09 -15.75 -18.00
CA GLN A 422 -10.99 -16.35 -18.78
C GLN A 422 -10.93 -17.86 -18.58
N ILE A 423 -11.03 -18.34 -17.33
CA ILE A 423 -11.09 -19.77 -17.02
C ILE A 423 -12.23 -20.46 -17.75
N ALA A 424 -13.43 -19.87 -17.76
CA ALA A 424 -14.57 -20.42 -18.48
C ALA A 424 -14.34 -20.48 -19.99
N LYS A 425 -13.61 -19.51 -20.55
CA LYS A 425 -13.22 -19.48 -21.95
C LYS A 425 -12.17 -20.55 -22.26
N ASP A 426 -11.09 -20.64 -21.49
CA ASP A 426 -10.04 -21.64 -21.68
C ASP A 426 -10.58 -23.07 -21.50
N ILE A 427 -11.49 -23.30 -20.55
CA ILE A 427 -12.23 -24.57 -20.43
C ILE A 427 -13.02 -24.84 -21.71
N LYS A 428 -13.71 -23.84 -22.27
CA LYS A 428 -14.46 -24.01 -23.50
C LYS A 428 -13.53 -24.39 -24.67
N ASP A 429 -12.39 -23.71 -24.80
CA ASP A 429 -11.42 -23.93 -25.88
C ASP A 429 -10.73 -25.32 -25.74
N ILE A 430 -10.56 -25.83 -24.52
CA ILE A 430 -10.07 -27.19 -24.26
C ILE A 430 -11.11 -28.27 -24.57
N PHE A 431 -12.37 -28.10 -24.16
CA PHE A 431 -13.39 -29.17 -24.24
C PHE A 431 -14.24 -29.16 -25.52
N TRP A 432 -14.37 -28.03 -26.22
CA TRP A 432 -15.14 -27.97 -27.46
C TRP A 432 -14.24 -28.10 -28.69
N PRO A 433 -14.67 -28.86 -29.72
CA PRO A 433 -13.93 -28.96 -30.98
C PRO A 433 -13.65 -27.57 -31.60
N PRO A 434 -12.42 -27.31 -32.08
CA PRO A 434 -11.32 -28.26 -32.28
C PRO A 434 -10.36 -28.32 -31.06
N TYR A 435 -10.60 -29.24 -30.11
CA TYR A 435 -9.84 -29.45 -28.86
C TYR A 435 -8.41 -28.87 -28.84
N GLU A 436 -8.21 -27.75 -28.16
CA GLU A 436 -6.91 -27.06 -28.05
C GLU A 436 -6.26 -27.38 -26.69
N ASN A 437 -5.68 -28.58 -26.55
CA ASN A 437 -4.97 -29.00 -25.32
C ASN A 437 -3.78 -28.09 -24.94
N THR A 438 -3.41 -27.14 -25.80
CA THR A 438 -2.34 -26.17 -25.62
C THR A 438 -2.66 -25.12 -24.57
N ASP A 439 -3.95 -24.91 -24.24
CA ASP A 439 -4.40 -23.91 -23.27
C ASP A 439 -4.35 -24.39 -21.82
N ILE A 440 -3.99 -25.65 -21.57
CA ILE A 440 -3.90 -26.22 -20.21
C ILE A 440 -2.98 -25.42 -19.27
N PRO A 441 -1.76 -24.99 -19.67
CA PRO A 441 -0.92 -24.18 -18.78
C PRO A 441 -1.50 -22.80 -18.49
N SER A 442 -2.20 -22.19 -19.45
CA SER A 442 -2.93 -20.94 -19.24
C SER A 442 -3.95 -21.13 -18.13
N LEU A 443 -4.82 -22.13 -18.27
CA LEU A 443 -5.85 -22.47 -17.29
C LEU A 443 -5.27 -22.68 -15.88
N ILE A 444 -4.14 -23.40 -15.76
CA ILE A 444 -3.49 -23.61 -14.46
C ILE A 444 -3.08 -22.28 -13.81
N VAL A 445 -2.45 -21.38 -14.57
CA VAL A 445 -2.02 -20.08 -14.04
C VAL A 445 -3.21 -19.21 -13.66
N GLU A 446 -4.27 -19.19 -14.46
CA GLU A 446 -5.48 -18.41 -14.15
C GLU A 446 -6.18 -18.92 -12.89
N VAL A 447 -6.26 -20.25 -12.71
CA VAL A 447 -6.81 -20.86 -11.49
C VAL A 447 -5.95 -20.50 -10.27
N LEU A 448 -4.62 -20.53 -10.39
CA LEU A 448 -3.73 -20.12 -9.29
C LEU A 448 -3.95 -18.66 -8.92
N TYR A 449 -4.07 -17.74 -9.88
CA TYR A 449 -4.36 -16.33 -9.61
C TYR A 449 -5.75 -16.09 -9.05
N LEU A 450 -6.76 -16.86 -9.48
CA LEU A 450 -8.11 -16.81 -8.90
C LEU A 450 -8.07 -17.21 -7.42
N ILE A 451 -7.45 -18.34 -7.08
CA ILE A 451 -7.30 -18.81 -5.70
C ILE A 451 -6.57 -17.77 -4.87
N PHE A 452 -5.45 -17.29 -5.38
CA PHE A 452 -4.60 -16.31 -4.72
C PHE A 452 -5.35 -15.01 -4.40
N THR A 453 -6.05 -14.44 -5.41
CA THR A 453 -6.88 -13.25 -5.24
C THR A 453 -8.03 -13.51 -4.24
N GLY A 454 -8.61 -14.71 -4.28
CA GLY A 454 -9.64 -15.14 -3.33
C GLY A 454 -9.15 -15.16 -1.88
N ILE A 455 -7.93 -15.66 -1.63
CA ILE A 455 -7.31 -15.66 -0.29
C ILE A 455 -7.14 -14.23 0.22
N ILE A 456 -6.65 -13.30 -0.61
CA ILE A 456 -6.51 -11.89 -0.24
C ILE A 456 -7.87 -11.26 0.04
N ALA A 457 -8.87 -11.52 -0.81
CA ALA A 457 -10.23 -11.00 -0.64
C ALA A 457 -10.85 -11.50 0.68
N VAL A 458 -10.63 -12.75 1.07
CA VAL A 458 -11.06 -13.30 2.36
C VAL A 458 -10.39 -12.57 3.53
N SER A 459 -9.11 -12.22 3.43
CA SER A 459 -8.44 -11.41 4.47
C SER A 459 -9.08 -10.03 4.63
N PHE A 460 -9.39 -9.34 3.53
CA PHE A 460 -10.12 -8.06 3.58
C PHE A 460 -11.54 -8.20 4.13
N TRP A 461 -12.24 -9.28 3.78
CA TRP A 461 -13.56 -9.57 4.31
C TRP A 461 -13.53 -9.78 5.83
N LYS A 462 -12.54 -10.53 6.34
CA LYS A 462 -12.31 -10.70 7.79
C LYS A 462 -12.03 -9.36 8.47
N ASN A 463 -11.20 -8.51 7.87
CA ASN A 463 -10.93 -7.16 8.38
C ASN A 463 -12.18 -6.27 8.38
N LEU A 464 -13.06 -6.41 7.38
CA LEU A 464 -14.30 -5.64 7.26
C LEU A 464 -15.32 -6.01 8.33
N LEU A 465 -15.50 -7.31 8.60
CA LEU A 465 -16.47 -7.78 9.60
C LEU A 465 -16.10 -7.39 11.03
N GLY A 466 -14.85 -6.97 11.25
CA GLY A 466 -14.27 -6.84 12.59
C GLY A 466 -14.04 -8.25 13.14
N TYR A 467 -12.82 -8.54 13.56
CA TYR A 467 -12.49 -9.85 14.10
C TYR A 467 -13.29 -10.05 15.41
N LYS A 468 -14.46 -10.68 15.34
CA LYS A 468 -15.16 -11.21 16.52
C LYS A 468 -14.35 -12.42 16.96
N ARG A 469 -13.44 -12.22 17.92
CA ARG A 469 -12.78 -13.32 18.62
C ARG A 469 -13.80 -14.16 19.36
#